data_AF-A0A1D9H6J0-F1
#
_entry.id   AF-A0A1D9H6J0-F1
#
_cell.length_a   1.000
_cell.length_b   1.000
_cell.length_c   1.000
_cell.angle_alpha   90.00
_cell.angle_beta   90.00
_cell.angle_gamma   90.00
#
_symmetry.space_group_name_H-M   'P 1'
#
loop_
_entity.id
_entity.type
_entity.pdbx_description
1 polymer ?
#
loop_
_entity_poly.entity_id
_entity_poly.type
_entity_poly.pdbx_seq_one_letter_code
_entity_poly.pdbx_strand_id
1 'polypeptide(L)'
;MTFTQTDIVLAEVYFPILVDCAITRQTITYKNLVGRAQALHPSLIEVQNAIPVSTGRRLDVVKYFCETLGLPDLAGLVVNGQTEEPGGRYDKRHIATEVQQEAFDFDWRSKSPEFATYIVTQRKLVTPLVKRKPEEAGKLRYAYYTAHKDELPANIVDFRDAIDLLLVEGHEPEDAFEIARTGSNTTVDPAAGR
;
A
#
# COMPACT_ATOMS: atom_id res chain seq x y z
N MET A 1 -6.79 -6.78 -5.08
CA MET A 1 -6.10 -5.89 -6.04
C MET A 1 -4.60 -5.98 -5.76
N THR A 2 -3.74 -6.00 -6.78
CA THR A 2 -2.28 -6.12 -6.58
C THR A 2 -1.60 -4.84 -7.05
N PHE A 3 -0.88 -4.19 -6.14
CA PHE A 3 -0.11 -2.98 -6.41
C PHE A 3 1.33 -3.32 -6.81
N THR A 4 1.93 -2.46 -7.60
CA THR A 4 3.36 -2.51 -7.96
C THR A 4 4.14 -1.48 -7.16
N GLN A 5 5.48 -1.60 -7.14
CA GLN A 5 6.35 -0.59 -6.53
C GLN A 5 6.11 0.82 -7.10
N THR A 6 5.91 0.94 -8.42
CA THR A 6 5.58 2.21 -9.08
C THR A 6 4.25 2.77 -8.58
N ASP A 7 3.23 1.94 -8.37
CA ASP A 7 1.94 2.39 -7.84
C ASP A 7 2.12 3.00 -6.45
N ILE A 8 2.93 2.38 -5.58
CA ILE A 8 3.20 2.87 -4.22
C ILE A 8 3.97 4.19 -4.23
N VAL A 9 5.02 4.32 -5.05
CA VAL A 9 5.80 5.56 -5.17
C VAL A 9 4.93 6.72 -5.65
N LEU A 10 4.09 6.47 -6.67
CA LEU A 10 3.21 7.51 -7.19
C LEU A 10 2.12 7.90 -6.20
N ALA A 11 1.56 6.95 -5.46
CA ALA A 11 0.57 7.24 -4.43
C ALA A 11 1.13 8.10 -3.30
N GLU A 12 2.36 7.80 -2.84
CA GLU A 12 3.07 8.60 -1.84
C GLU A 12 3.24 10.06 -2.27
N VAL A 13 3.53 10.29 -3.54
CA VAL A 13 3.71 11.64 -4.11
C VAL A 13 2.39 12.33 -4.41
N TYR A 14 1.39 11.61 -4.92
CA TYR A 14 0.10 12.19 -5.28
C TYR A 14 -0.75 12.54 -4.08
N PHE A 15 -0.74 11.73 -3.02
CA PHE A 15 -1.56 11.98 -1.84
C PHE A 15 -1.43 13.40 -1.27
N PRO A 16 -0.24 13.93 -0.93
CA PRO A 16 -0.12 15.29 -0.41
C PRO A 16 -0.61 16.37 -1.39
N ILE A 17 -0.44 16.14 -2.70
CA ILE A 17 -0.97 17.05 -3.74
C ILE A 17 -2.51 17.06 -3.70
N LEU A 18 -3.13 15.89 -3.55
CA LEU A 18 -4.58 15.76 -3.46
C LEU A 18 -5.14 16.33 -2.15
N VAL A 19 -4.41 16.15 -1.04
CA VAL A 19 -4.74 16.79 0.25
C VAL A 19 -4.73 18.31 0.13
N ASP A 20 -3.72 18.88 -0.53
CA ASP A 20 -3.69 20.33 -0.79
C ASP A 20 -4.89 20.78 -1.62
N CYS A 21 -5.23 20.04 -2.67
CA CYS A 21 -6.42 20.29 -3.49
C CYS A 21 -7.72 20.22 -2.68
N ALA A 22 -7.82 19.26 -1.75
CA ALA A 22 -8.97 19.14 -0.87
C ALA A 22 -9.11 20.38 0.04
N ILE A 23 -8.00 20.80 0.65
CA ILE A 23 -7.94 21.97 1.55
C ILE A 23 -8.27 23.26 0.81
N THR A 24 -7.78 23.43 -0.42
CA THR A 24 -8.08 24.62 -1.24
C THR A 24 -9.42 24.52 -1.96
N ARG A 25 -10.15 23.41 -1.79
CA ARG A 25 -11.45 23.12 -2.40
C ARG A 25 -11.41 23.22 -3.94
N GLN A 26 -10.38 22.62 -4.53
CA GLN A 26 -10.14 22.63 -5.97
C GLN A 26 -9.95 21.21 -6.50
N THR A 27 -10.52 20.95 -7.67
CA THR A 27 -10.17 19.76 -8.46
C THR A 27 -8.86 19.98 -9.21
N ILE A 28 -8.20 18.89 -9.59
CA ILE A 28 -6.95 18.94 -10.37
C ILE A 28 -7.06 18.07 -11.61
N THR A 29 -6.53 18.54 -12.74
CA THR A 29 -6.52 17.70 -13.94
C THR A 29 -5.44 16.62 -13.83
N TYR A 30 -5.62 15.46 -14.48
CA TYR A 30 -4.58 14.42 -14.56
C TYR A 30 -3.23 14.98 -15.04
N LYS A 31 -3.25 15.90 -16.01
CA LYS A 31 -2.04 16.56 -16.53
C LYS A 31 -1.36 17.40 -15.45
N ASN A 32 -2.11 18.20 -14.71
CA ASN A 32 -1.56 19.07 -13.68
C ASN A 32 -1.07 18.28 -12.45
N LEU A 33 -1.75 17.19 -12.08
CA LEU A 33 -1.30 16.30 -11.02
C LEU A 33 0.07 15.70 -11.35
N VAL A 34 0.22 15.13 -12.55
CA VAL A 34 1.49 14.59 -13.03
C VAL A 34 2.57 15.68 -13.09
N GLY A 35 2.26 16.84 -13.69
CA GLY A 35 3.22 17.93 -13.81
C GLY A 35 3.68 18.49 -12.46
N ARG A 36 2.78 18.63 -11.48
CA ARG A 36 3.12 19.07 -10.13
C ARG A 36 4.00 18.05 -9.41
N ALA A 37 3.67 16.76 -9.52
CA ALA A 37 4.49 15.68 -8.96
C ALA A 37 5.91 15.68 -9.57
N GLN A 38 6.02 15.80 -10.88
CA GLN A 38 7.31 15.85 -11.59
C GLN A 38 8.16 17.05 -11.16
N ALA A 39 7.55 18.22 -11.00
CA ALA A 39 8.24 19.43 -10.54
C ALA A 39 8.72 19.32 -9.08
N LEU A 40 7.92 18.71 -8.20
CA LEU A 40 8.28 18.52 -6.79
C LEU A 40 9.33 17.42 -6.58
N HIS A 41 9.38 16.42 -7.46
CA HIS A 41 10.25 15.26 -7.34
C HIS A 41 11.08 15.01 -8.61
N PRO A 42 12.03 15.90 -8.95
CA PRO A 42 12.81 15.79 -10.19
C PRO A 42 13.73 14.57 -10.24
N SER A 43 14.11 14.02 -9.10
CA SER A 43 15.02 12.86 -8.99
C SER A 43 14.33 11.50 -9.00
N LEU A 44 12.99 11.43 -8.88
CA LEU A 44 12.26 10.17 -8.83
C LEU A 44 11.86 9.71 -10.23
N ILE A 45 12.52 8.66 -10.73
CA ILE A 45 12.35 8.20 -12.12
C ILE A 45 10.93 7.72 -12.40
N GLU A 46 10.27 7.09 -11.42
CA GLU A 46 8.88 6.63 -11.50
C GLU A 46 7.92 7.80 -11.72
N VAL A 47 8.18 8.93 -11.05
CA VAL A 47 7.41 10.17 -11.17
C VAL A 47 7.67 10.83 -12.52
N GLN A 48 8.93 10.90 -12.95
CA GLN A 48 9.29 11.48 -14.25
C GLN A 48 8.71 10.68 -15.42
N ASN A 49 8.62 9.35 -15.28
CA ASN A 49 8.01 8.47 -16.28
C ASN A 49 6.49 8.40 -16.20
N ALA A 50 5.84 9.10 -15.25
CA ALA A 50 4.40 9.10 -15.14
C ALA A 50 3.74 9.85 -16.30
N ILE A 51 2.65 9.28 -16.84
CA ILE A 51 1.85 9.89 -17.90
C ILE A 51 0.38 9.98 -17.48
N PRO A 52 -0.35 11.03 -17.87
CA PRO A 52 -1.74 11.24 -17.43
C PRO A 52 -2.69 10.07 -17.69
N VAL A 53 -2.49 9.33 -18.79
CA VAL A 53 -3.37 8.23 -19.23
C VAL A 53 -3.34 7.05 -18.25
N SER A 54 -2.19 6.75 -17.64
CA SER A 54 -2.06 5.64 -16.69
C SER A 54 -2.28 6.06 -15.24
N THR A 55 -2.32 7.37 -14.96
CA THR A 55 -2.51 7.93 -13.61
C THR A 55 -3.80 7.45 -12.96
N GLY A 56 -4.89 7.27 -13.71
CA GLY A 56 -6.17 6.80 -13.15
C GLY A 56 -6.04 5.50 -12.35
N ARG A 57 -5.38 4.48 -12.91
CA ARG A 57 -5.11 3.21 -12.19
C ARG A 57 -4.14 3.40 -11.03
N ARG A 58 -3.18 4.31 -11.17
CA ARG A 58 -2.15 4.56 -10.14
C ARG A 58 -2.72 5.29 -8.92
N LEU A 59 -3.90 5.90 -9.04
CA LEU A 59 -4.66 6.44 -7.91
C LEU A 59 -5.36 5.36 -7.08
N ASP A 60 -5.43 4.12 -7.56
CA ASP A 60 -6.14 3.04 -6.87
C ASP A 60 -5.55 2.73 -5.49
N VAL A 61 -4.27 3.01 -5.25
CA VAL A 61 -3.63 2.87 -3.93
C VAL A 61 -4.24 3.86 -2.92
N VAL A 62 -4.45 5.11 -3.35
CA VAL A 62 -5.07 6.16 -2.53
C VAL A 62 -6.55 5.85 -2.31
N LYS A 63 -7.24 5.44 -3.38
CA LYS A 63 -8.64 5.02 -3.32
C LYS A 63 -8.83 3.87 -2.33
N TYR A 64 -8.01 2.82 -2.44
CA TYR A 64 -8.10 1.65 -1.55
C TYR A 64 -7.82 2.00 -0.09
N PHE A 65 -6.87 2.92 0.17
CA PHE A 65 -6.66 3.46 1.52
C PHE A 65 -7.94 4.13 2.06
N CYS A 66 -8.57 4.99 1.26
CA CYS A 66 -9.79 5.69 1.67
C CYS A 66 -10.93 4.67 1.94
N GLU A 67 -11.13 3.72 1.04
CA GLU A 67 -12.17 2.69 1.18
C GLU A 67 -11.98 1.80 2.41
N THR A 68 -10.74 1.37 2.68
CA THR A 68 -10.42 0.50 3.82
C THR A 68 -10.72 1.17 5.16
N LEU A 69 -10.61 2.50 5.21
CA LEU A 69 -10.83 3.29 6.42
C LEU A 69 -12.20 4.01 6.44
N GLY A 70 -13.04 3.81 5.42
CA GLY A 70 -14.33 4.50 5.30
C GLY A 70 -14.22 6.02 5.14
N LEU A 71 -13.13 6.50 4.52
CA LEU A 71 -12.86 7.92 4.29
C LEU A 71 -13.42 8.38 2.94
N PRO A 72 -13.67 9.69 2.77
CA PRO A 72 -14.01 10.26 1.46
C PRO A 72 -12.90 9.99 0.43
N ASP A 73 -13.26 9.89 -0.84
CA ASP A 73 -12.33 9.43 -1.87
C ASP A 73 -11.60 10.59 -2.57
N LEU A 74 -10.34 10.82 -2.21
CA LEU A 74 -9.48 11.84 -2.82
C LEU A 74 -9.28 11.64 -4.33
N ALA A 75 -9.38 10.41 -4.85
CA ALA A 75 -9.21 10.18 -6.29
C ALA A 75 -10.32 10.86 -7.12
N GLY A 76 -11.48 11.11 -6.51
CA GLY A 76 -12.59 11.87 -7.13
C GLY A 76 -12.26 13.33 -7.43
N LEU A 77 -11.21 13.89 -6.83
CA LEU A 77 -10.73 15.26 -7.12
C LEU A 77 -9.98 15.36 -8.44
N VAL A 78 -9.59 14.23 -9.04
CA VAL A 78 -8.80 14.20 -10.27
C VAL A 78 -9.71 14.09 -11.49
N VAL A 79 -9.69 15.13 -12.33
CA VAL A 79 -10.65 15.31 -13.42
C VAL A 79 -9.98 15.35 -14.80
N ASN A 80 -10.76 15.12 -15.83
CA ASN A 80 -10.38 15.37 -17.21
C ASN A 80 -10.34 16.89 -17.48
N GLY A 81 -9.31 17.37 -18.17
CA GLY A 81 -9.16 18.81 -18.45
C GLY A 81 -10.12 19.38 -19.48
N GLN A 82 -10.87 18.55 -20.21
CA GLN A 82 -11.89 18.98 -21.18
C GLN A 82 -13.30 18.87 -20.62
N THR A 83 -13.61 17.80 -19.90
CA THR A 83 -14.97 17.54 -19.40
C THR A 83 -15.17 17.97 -17.95
N GLU A 84 -14.10 18.30 -17.23
CA GLU A 84 -14.11 18.63 -15.79
C GLU A 84 -14.72 17.53 -14.89
N GLU A 85 -14.88 16.32 -15.43
CA GLU A 85 -15.38 15.16 -14.73
C GLU A 85 -14.26 14.17 -14.42
N PRO A 86 -14.40 13.34 -13.38
CA PRO A 86 -13.49 12.21 -13.16
C PRO A 86 -13.38 11.29 -14.38
N GLY A 87 -12.23 10.63 -14.52
CA GLY A 87 -11.97 9.74 -15.65
C GLY A 87 -13.03 8.64 -15.79
N GLY A 88 -13.33 8.19 -17.03
CA GLY A 88 -14.44 7.27 -17.30
C GLY A 88 -14.36 5.89 -16.63
N ARG A 89 -13.21 5.51 -16.07
CA ARG A 89 -13.04 4.28 -15.28
C ARG A 89 -13.21 4.47 -13.77
N TYR A 90 -13.44 5.71 -13.33
CA TYR A 90 -13.77 6.02 -11.95
C TYR A 90 -15.21 5.55 -11.67
N ASP A 91 -15.35 4.57 -10.79
CA ASP A 91 -16.60 3.90 -10.47
C ASP A 91 -17.62 4.83 -9.79
N LYS A 92 -17.16 5.81 -9.02
CA LYS A 92 -18.00 6.84 -8.39
C LYS A 92 -18.26 8.06 -9.26
N ARG A 93 -17.95 8.00 -10.58
CA ARG A 93 -18.17 9.14 -11.51
C ARG A 93 -19.61 9.65 -11.53
N HIS A 94 -20.59 8.78 -11.32
CA HIS A 94 -22.02 9.13 -11.31
C HIS A 94 -22.46 9.95 -10.09
N ILE A 95 -21.64 9.98 -9.02
CA ILE A 95 -21.83 10.77 -7.79
C ILE A 95 -20.59 11.63 -7.50
N ALA A 96 -19.90 12.08 -8.57
CA ALA A 96 -18.62 12.76 -8.44
C ALA A 96 -18.71 14.03 -7.58
N THR A 97 -19.80 14.79 -7.73
CA THR A 97 -20.02 16.04 -6.99
C THR A 97 -20.14 15.78 -5.49
N GLU A 98 -20.89 14.76 -5.07
CA GLU A 98 -21.02 14.38 -3.67
C GLU A 98 -19.67 13.95 -3.09
N VAL A 99 -18.95 13.07 -3.79
CA VAL A 99 -17.63 12.59 -3.35
C VAL A 99 -16.62 13.73 -3.22
N GLN A 100 -16.60 14.65 -4.17
CA GLN A 100 -15.73 15.83 -4.13
C GLN A 100 -16.08 16.72 -2.93
N GLN A 101 -17.38 16.93 -2.66
CA GLN A 101 -17.84 17.73 -1.53
C GLN A 101 -17.43 17.11 -0.19
N GLU A 102 -17.64 15.80 -0.03
CA GLU A 102 -17.19 15.05 1.15
C GLU A 102 -15.67 15.15 1.34
N ALA A 103 -14.90 15.03 0.25
CA ALA A 103 -13.45 15.17 0.29
C ALA A 103 -13.03 16.60 0.69
N PHE A 104 -13.74 17.64 0.26
CA PHE A 104 -13.46 19.02 0.64
C PHE A 104 -13.78 19.36 2.09
N ASP A 105 -14.74 18.66 2.70
CA ASP A 105 -15.19 18.93 4.06
C ASP A 105 -14.45 18.08 5.11
N PHE A 106 -13.66 17.10 4.67
CA PHE A 106 -12.91 16.20 5.54
C PHE A 106 -11.56 16.77 5.99
N ASP A 107 -11.19 16.53 7.26
CA ASP A 107 -9.89 16.94 7.81
C ASP A 107 -8.77 15.96 7.39
N TRP A 108 -8.27 16.16 6.17
CA TRP A 108 -7.18 15.35 5.61
C TRP A 108 -5.85 15.48 6.34
N ARG A 109 -5.58 16.62 6.99
CA ARG A 109 -4.32 16.81 7.71
C ARG A 109 -4.18 15.82 8.86
N SER A 110 -5.30 15.49 9.50
CA SER A 110 -5.34 14.48 10.57
C SER A 110 -5.00 13.07 10.08
N LYS A 111 -5.08 12.78 8.77
CA LYS A 111 -4.87 11.44 8.17
C LYS A 111 -3.56 11.25 7.42
N SER A 112 -2.76 12.30 7.27
CA SER A 112 -1.43 12.19 6.66
C SER A 112 -0.50 11.21 7.39
N PRO A 113 -0.46 11.14 8.74
CA PRO A 113 0.36 10.14 9.43
C PRO A 113 -0.07 8.70 9.13
N GLU A 114 -1.37 8.40 9.17
CA GLU A 114 -1.90 7.06 8.87
C GLU A 114 -1.63 6.66 7.42
N PHE A 115 -1.73 7.59 6.47
CA PHE A 115 -1.37 7.32 5.08
C PHE A 115 0.12 7.00 4.93
N ALA A 116 1.00 7.73 5.62
CA ALA A 116 2.44 7.44 5.61
C ALA A 116 2.73 6.02 6.14
N THR A 117 2.11 5.62 7.25
CA THR A 117 2.21 4.24 7.79
C THR A 117 1.67 3.20 6.81
N TYR A 118 0.53 3.49 6.16
CA TYR A 118 -0.04 2.64 5.14
C TYR A 118 0.92 2.43 3.95
N ILE A 119 1.55 3.50 3.45
CA ILE A 119 2.53 3.42 2.35
C ILE A 119 3.75 2.59 2.73
N VAL A 120 4.28 2.74 3.95
CA VAL A 120 5.38 1.89 4.45
C VAL A 120 4.99 0.42 4.42
N THR A 121 3.78 0.11 4.88
CA THR A 121 3.24 -1.26 4.88
C THR A 121 3.11 -1.81 3.46
N GLN A 122 2.49 -1.05 2.56
CA GLN A 122 2.32 -1.46 1.16
C GLN A 122 3.66 -1.62 0.44
N ARG A 123 4.64 -0.76 0.73
CA ARG A 123 5.99 -0.87 0.17
C ARG A 123 6.66 -2.18 0.53
N LYS A 124 6.51 -2.66 1.78
CA LYS A 124 7.03 -3.98 2.18
C LYS A 124 6.38 -5.10 1.38
N LEU A 125 5.07 -5.04 1.17
CA LEU A 125 4.31 -6.08 0.45
C LEU A 125 4.66 -6.19 -1.04
N VAL A 126 5.03 -5.08 -1.69
CA VAL A 126 5.37 -5.06 -3.12
C VAL A 126 6.88 -5.21 -3.39
N THR A 127 7.70 -5.18 -2.35
CA THR A 127 9.16 -5.36 -2.48
C THR A 127 9.45 -6.83 -2.81
N PRO A 128 10.11 -7.14 -3.93
CA PRO A 128 10.44 -8.52 -4.24
C PRO A 128 11.36 -9.14 -3.18
N LEU A 129 11.04 -10.36 -2.75
CA LEU A 129 11.89 -11.10 -1.83
C LEU A 129 13.18 -11.55 -2.53
N VAL A 130 14.32 -11.35 -1.87
CA VAL A 130 15.62 -11.84 -2.34
C VAL A 130 15.93 -13.14 -1.62
N LYS A 131 15.97 -14.24 -2.37
CA LYS A 131 16.26 -15.56 -1.79
C LYS A 131 17.63 -15.58 -1.11
N ARG A 132 17.70 -16.25 0.04
CA ARG A 132 18.91 -16.43 0.84
C ARG A 132 19.37 -17.88 0.80
N LYS A 133 20.65 -18.13 1.10
CA LYS A 133 21.16 -19.50 1.22
C LYS A 133 20.61 -20.14 2.51
N PRO A 134 20.37 -21.47 2.55
CA PRO A 134 19.91 -22.16 3.75
C PRO A 134 20.79 -21.92 4.99
N GLU A 135 22.11 -21.84 4.80
CA GLU A 135 23.05 -21.55 5.89
C GLU A 135 22.89 -20.15 6.48
N GLU A 136 22.60 -19.15 5.64
CA GLU A 136 22.36 -17.77 6.06
C GLU A 136 21.01 -17.66 6.78
N ALA A 137 19.97 -18.31 6.24
CA ALA A 137 18.66 -18.42 6.87
C ALA A 137 18.76 -19.06 8.27
N GLY A 138 19.51 -20.16 8.41
CA GLY A 138 19.72 -20.80 9.70
C GLY A 138 20.42 -19.90 10.73
N LYS A 139 21.41 -19.10 10.30
CA LYS A 139 22.07 -18.11 11.17
C LYS A 139 21.11 -17.01 11.61
N LEU A 140 20.31 -16.48 10.68
CA LEU A 140 19.30 -15.44 10.96
C LEU A 140 18.23 -15.96 11.92
N ARG A 141 17.70 -17.17 11.70
CA ARG A 141 16.74 -17.81 12.61
C ARG A 141 17.29 -17.93 14.01
N TYR A 142 18.51 -18.45 14.15
CA TYR A 142 19.14 -18.65 15.45
C TYR A 142 19.38 -17.32 16.17
N ALA A 143 19.88 -16.30 15.46
CA ALA A 143 20.10 -14.97 16.02
C ALA A 143 18.79 -14.34 16.52
N TYR A 144 17.74 -14.38 15.70
CA TYR A 144 16.43 -13.83 16.06
C TYR A 144 15.80 -14.58 17.23
N TYR A 145 15.80 -15.91 17.19
CA TYR A 145 15.30 -16.75 18.29
C TYR A 145 16.04 -16.44 19.60
N THR A 146 17.38 -16.39 19.57
CA THR A 146 18.16 -16.14 20.80
C THR A 146 17.87 -14.77 21.40
N ALA A 147 17.63 -13.76 20.56
CA ALA A 147 17.32 -12.41 20.99
C ALA A 147 15.88 -12.25 21.54
N HIS A 148 14.92 -13.07 21.08
CA HIS A 148 13.49 -12.89 21.39
C HIS A 148 12.84 -14.11 22.07
N LYS A 149 13.60 -15.14 22.45
CA LYS A 149 13.10 -16.42 22.99
C LYS A 149 12.13 -16.27 24.18
N ASP A 150 12.27 -15.20 24.97
CA ASP A 150 11.45 -14.96 26.16
C ASP A 150 10.07 -14.37 25.80
N GLU A 151 9.94 -13.80 24.61
CA GLU A 151 8.71 -13.22 24.05
C GLU A 151 8.00 -14.18 23.08
N LEU A 152 8.74 -15.16 22.56
CA LEU A 152 8.21 -16.15 21.62
C LEU A 152 7.39 -17.25 22.33
N PRO A 153 6.34 -17.77 21.68
CA PRO A 153 5.53 -18.83 22.27
C PRO A 153 6.32 -20.15 22.35
N ALA A 154 6.01 -20.98 23.36
CA ALA A 154 6.75 -22.21 23.63
C ALA A 154 6.75 -23.22 22.45
N ASN A 155 5.70 -23.20 21.61
CA ASN A 155 5.57 -24.05 20.43
C ASN A 155 6.27 -23.48 19.18
N ILE A 156 7.00 -22.35 19.27
CA ILE A 156 7.67 -21.76 18.10
C ILE A 156 8.69 -22.71 17.45
N VAL A 157 9.23 -23.64 18.25
CA VAL A 157 10.18 -24.66 17.80
C VAL A 157 9.56 -25.64 16.80
N ASP A 158 8.25 -25.88 16.88
CA ASP A 158 7.52 -26.79 15.99
C ASP A 158 7.40 -26.20 14.58
N PHE A 159 7.51 -24.88 14.44
CA PHE A 159 7.46 -24.16 13.17
C PHE A 159 8.83 -23.93 12.54
N ARG A 160 9.88 -24.56 13.07
CA ARG A 160 11.26 -24.34 12.61
C ARG A 160 11.41 -24.47 11.09
N ASP A 161 10.90 -25.55 10.50
CA ASP A 161 11.09 -25.81 9.07
C ASP A 161 10.33 -24.79 8.20
N ALA A 162 9.16 -24.35 8.65
CA ALA A 162 8.39 -23.29 8.00
C ALA A 162 9.12 -21.93 8.08
N ILE A 163 9.69 -21.60 9.24
CA ILE A 163 10.49 -20.38 9.43
C ILE A 163 11.74 -20.42 8.55
N ASP A 164 12.47 -21.55 8.53
CA ASP A 164 13.67 -21.71 7.70
C ASP A 164 13.32 -21.58 6.20
N LEU A 165 12.17 -22.11 5.76
CA LEU A 165 11.69 -21.94 4.38
C LEU A 165 11.40 -20.46 4.05
N LEU A 166 10.65 -19.75 4.90
CA LEU A 166 10.34 -18.33 4.70
C LEU A 166 11.60 -17.45 4.66
N LEU A 167 12.57 -17.73 5.53
CA LEU A 167 13.86 -17.03 5.54
C LEU A 167 14.68 -17.28 4.28
N VAL A 168 14.66 -18.51 3.74
CA VAL A 168 15.27 -18.87 2.45
C VAL A 168 14.56 -18.16 1.29
N GLU A 169 13.24 -18.04 1.35
CA GLU A 169 12.46 -17.31 0.35
C GLU A 169 12.74 -15.81 0.32
N GLY A 170 13.29 -15.27 1.42
CA GLY A 170 13.74 -13.89 1.52
C GLY A 170 13.00 -13.04 2.55
N HIS A 171 12.07 -13.62 3.32
CA HIS A 171 11.38 -12.92 4.40
C HIS A 171 12.35 -12.47 5.50
N GLU A 172 12.10 -11.32 6.13
CA GLU A 172 12.86 -10.90 7.31
C GLU A 172 12.52 -11.77 8.52
N PRO A 173 13.43 -11.92 9.51
CA PRO A 173 13.22 -12.84 10.63
C PRO A 173 11.94 -12.59 11.43
N GLU A 174 11.60 -11.33 11.71
CA GLU A 174 10.35 -10.99 12.41
C GLU A 174 9.12 -11.49 11.63
N ASP A 175 9.03 -11.16 10.34
CA ASP A 175 7.92 -11.59 9.47
C ASP A 175 7.86 -13.13 9.35
N ALA A 176 9.02 -13.79 9.21
CA ALA A 176 9.07 -15.24 9.06
C ALA A 176 8.54 -15.97 10.31
N PHE A 177 8.88 -15.48 11.50
CA PHE A 177 8.37 -16.03 12.76
C PHE A 177 6.86 -15.77 12.92
N GLU A 178 6.39 -14.57 12.60
CA GLU A 178 4.97 -14.22 12.67
C GLU A 178 4.11 -14.98 11.66
N ILE A 179 4.55 -15.10 10.40
CA ILE A 179 3.84 -15.85 9.36
C ILE A 179 3.76 -17.33 9.72
N ALA A 180 4.86 -17.94 10.17
CA ALA A 180 4.87 -19.36 10.55
C ALA A 180 3.94 -19.63 11.75
N ARG A 181 3.85 -18.68 12.70
CA ARG A 181 2.95 -18.73 13.84
C ARG A 181 1.48 -18.57 13.43
N THR A 182 1.17 -17.67 12.50
CA THR A 182 -0.22 -17.36 12.12
C THR A 182 -0.78 -18.32 11.06
N GLY A 183 0.07 -18.88 10.20
CA GLY A 183 -0.31 -19.85 9.18
C GLY A 183 -0.85 -21.18 9.73
N SER A 184 -0.54 -21.52 10.99
CA SER A 184 -1.05 -22.74 11.65
C SER A 184 -2.49 -22.62 12.16
N ASN A 185 -3.04 -21.40 12.29
CA ASN A 185 -4.47 -21.19 12.60
C ASN A 185 -5.40 -21.39 11.40
N THR A 186 -4.85 -21.68 10.21
CA THR A 186 -5.64 -22.05 9.02
C THR A 186 -5.34 -23.50 8.63
N THR A 187 -5.43 -24.41 9.59
CA THR A 187 -5.60 -25.84 9.28
C THR A 187 -7.09 -26.12 9.12
N VAL A 188 -7.49 -26.07 7.84
CA VAL A 188 -8.53 -26.88 7.18
C VAL A 188 -9.33 -27.78 8.13
N ASP A 189 -10.60 -27.43 8.35
CA ASP A 189 -11.63 -28.34 8.85
C ASP A 189 -11.76 -29.53 7.87
N PRO A 190 -11.42 -30.76 8.27
CA PRO A 190 -11.58 -31.92 7.43
C PRO A 190 -12.76 -32.79 7.93
N ALA A 191 -13.96 -32.24 8.11
CA ALA A 191 -15.19 -33.06 8.14
C ALA A 191 -16.49 -32.27 8.04
N ALA A 192 -16.88 -31.85 6.83
CA ALA A 192 -18.29 -31.64 6.51
C ALA A 192 -18.55 -32.08 5.05
N GLY A 193 -18.88 -33.35 4.86
CA GLY A 193 -19.05 -33.87 3.50
C GLY A 193 -19.53 -35.31 3.35
N ARG A 194 -20.62 -35.67 4.05
CA ARG A 194 -21.57 -36.76 3.77
C ARG A 194 -21.10 -38.22 3.82
#